data_AF-A0A6N9CD80-F1
#
_entry.id   AF-A0A6N9CD80-F1
#
_cell.length_a   1.000
_cell.length_b   1.000
_cell.length_c   1.000
_cell.angle_alpha   90.00
_cell.angle_beta   90.00
_cell.angle_gamma   90.00
#
_symmetry.space_group_name_H-M   'P 1'
#
loop_
_entity.id
_entity.type
_entity.pdbx_description
1 polymer ?
#
loop_
_entity_poly.entity_id
_entity_poly.type
_entity_poly.pdbx_seq_one_letter_code
_entity_poly.pdbx_strand_id
1 'polypeptide(L)'
;MRFGMSGTFLPSNMDDFTPEIAKKVRSFGFSGAFTRFRENDPFETTTAQCHRVRDVLADEGIQMYQTTGYWQCLIHPDETERKKAVRTVQEALRVAGDIGARGIDTGPGSMNPTGPWNPHPDNWSQRSKDQLIKSLRECAKAAADNQVYLSLEGHQLVVLANEKVTKETLDAVDSPWVRSDLDPANWVTLQTVYKTGEYIDRIFDTLGQHIVSGHAKDITLTNEHTLHLPTCAAGTGMLDFGAYIRRMDALDPEYPLIVEGAQEAQLPEVSDFLHRTAAELGIQVIQ
;
A
#
# COMPACT_ATOMS: atom_id res chain seq x y z
N MET A 1 -11.59 13.25 -1.73
CA MET A 1 -10.61 12.18 -1.40
C MET A 1 -10.53 11.86 0.10
N ARG A 2 -9.87 10.76 0.46
CA ARG A 2 -9.62 10.32 1.84
C ARG A 2 -8.12 10.26 2.18
N PHE A 3 -7.74 10.71 3.38
CA PHE A 3 -6.37 10.60 3.88
C PHE A 3 -6.28 9.64 5.06
N GLY A 4 -5.24 8.81 5.05
CA GLY A 4 -4.94 7.89 6.14
C GLY A 4 -3.48 7.92 6.55
N MET A 5 -3.14 7.14 7.56
CA MET A 5 -1.75 6.98 8.03
C MET A 5 -1.40 5.52 8.28
N SER A 6 -0.11 5.22 8.26
CA SER A 6 0.43 3.89 8.58
C SER A 6 1.63 3.96 9.53
N GLY A 7 1.85 2.89 10.30
CA GLY A 7 3.01 2.74 11.19
C GLY A 7 2.93 3.58 12.48
N THR A 8 4.08 4.02 12.98
CA THR A 8 4.22 4.83 14.22
C THR A 8 3.68 4.15 15.49
N PHE A 9 2.63 4.70 16.10
CA PHE A 9 1.99 4.19 17.31
C PHE A 9 0.89 3.15 17.03
N LEU A 10 0.61 2.84 15.75
CA LEU A 10 -0.31 1.75 15.43
C LEU A 10 0.30 0.42 15.90
N PRO A 11 -0.47 -0.41 16.63
CA PRO A 11 0.09 -1.56 17.34
C PRO A 11 0.39 -2.71 16.39
N SER A 12 1.40 -3.49 16.75
CA SER A 12 1.73 -4.75 16.07
C SER A 12 0.79 -5.88 16.43
N ASN A 13 0.05 -5.79 17.56
CA ASN A 13 -0.96 -6.76 17.94
C ASN A 13 -2.36 -6.12 17.88
N MET A 14 -3.31 -6.81 17.27
CA MET A 14 -4.72 -6.41 17.23
C MET A 14 -5.30 -6.18 18.61
N ASP A 15 -4.90 -6.95 19.62
CA ASP A 15 -5.42 -6.87 20.99
C ASP A 15 -5.05 -5.55 21.68
N ASP A 16 -4.00 -4.87 21.21
CA ASP A 16 -3.55 -3.58 21.72
C ASP A 16 -4.18 -2.38 21.00
N PHE A 17 -5.05 -2.61 19.99
CA PHE A 17 -5.76 -1.53 19.32
C PHE A 17 -6.89 -0.99 20.20
N THR A 18 -6.77 0.27 20.67
CA THR A 18 -7.70 0.89 21.61
C THR A 18 -8.44 2.10 21.02
N PRO A 19 -9.56 2.54 21.64
CA PRO A 19 -10.24 3.78 21.25
C PRO A 19 -9.34 5.03 21.30
N GLU A 20 -8.37 5.08 22.21
CA GLU A 20 -7.41 6.19 22.31
C GLU A 20 -6.52 6.27 21.07
N ILE A 21 -6.12 5.12 20.52
CA ILE A 21 -5.34 5.06 19.27
C ILE A 21 -6.20 5.57 18.11
N ALA A 22 -7.45 5.14 17.98
CA ALA A 22 -8.36 5.63 16.94
C ALA A 22 -8.64 7.14 17.07
N LYS A 23 -8.87 7.65 18.29
CA LYS A 23 -9.00 9.09 18.57
C LYS A 23 -7.75 9.87 18.16
N LYS A 24 -6.57 9.30 18.40
CA LYS A 24 -5.30 9.93 18.03
C LYS A 24 -5.14 10.04 16.52
N VAL A 25 -5.46 8.98 15.76
CA VAL A 25 -5.52 9.02 14.28
C VAL A 25 -6.42 10.16 13.82
N ARG A 26 -7.65 10.24 14.35
CA ARG A 26 -8.59 11.32 14.05
C ARG A 26 -8.05 12.70 14.40
N SER A 27 -7.38 12.82 15.56
CA SER A 27 -6.84 14.11 16.03
C SER A 27 -5.74 14.68 15.12
N PHE A 28 -5.08 13.82 14.32
CA PHE A 28 -4.14 14.24 13.29
C PHE A 28 -4.82 14.55 11.96
N GLY A 29 -6.15 14.50 11.86
CA GLY A 29 -6.91 14.82 10.65
C GLY A 29 -7.05 13.67 9.65
N PHE A 30 -6.66 12.45 10.02
CA PHE A 30 -6.83 11.27 9.17
C PHE A 30 -8.18 10.60 9.41
N SER A 31 -8.81 10.11 8.34
CA SER A 31 -10.10 9.38 8.38
C SER A 31 -9.93 7.86 8.34
N GLY A 32 -8.69 7.37 8.26
CA GLY A 32 -8.42 5.94 8.29
C GLY A 32 -6.97 5.58 8.56
N ALA A 33 -6.74 4.29 8.74
CA ALA A 33 -5.44 3.73 9.06
C ALA A 33 -5.08 2.54 8.17
N PHE A 34 -3.78 2.34 7.99
CA PHE A 34 -3.18 1.08 7.56
C PHE A 34 -2.31 0.55 8.71
N THR A 35 -2.71 -0.60 9.26
CA THR A 35 -1.94 -1.29 10.29
C THR A 35 -1.55 -2.69 9.86
N ARG A 36 -0.37 -3.13 10.28
CA ARG A 36 0.21 -4.39 9.81
C ARG A 36 -0.06 -5.56 10.74
N PHE A 37 -0.43 -5.32 12.00
CA PHE A 37 -0.72 -6.38 12.98
C PHE A 37 0.28 -7.56 12.91
N ARG A 38 1.59 -7.24 12.84
CA ARG A 38 2.65 -8.21 12.51
C ARG A 38 2.80 -9.35 13.53
N GLU A 39 2.26 -9.18 14.73
CA GLU A 39 2.29 -10.20 15.78
C GLU A 39 1.11 -11.18 15.70
N ASN A 40 0.10 -10.90 14.87
CA ASN A 40 -1.07 -11.76 14.70
C ASN A 40 -0.86 -12.74 13.54
N ASP A 41 -0.86 -14.03 13.83
CA ASP A 41 -0.89 -15.09 12.81
C ASP A 41 -2.29 -15.11 12.13
N PRO A 42 -2.39 -14.96 10.80
CA PRO A 42 -3.68 -14.95 10.12
C PRO A 42 -4.44 -16.28 10.21
N PHE A 43 -3.73 -17.40 10.47
CA PHE A 43 -4.33 -18.73 10.66
C PHE A 43 -4.95 -18.89 12.05
N GLU A 44 -4.50 -18.11 13.05
CA GLU A 44 -4.97 -18.20 14.44
C GLU A 44 -5.89 -17.03 14.82
N THR A 45 -5.84 -15.93 14.08
CA THR A 45 -6.62 -14.72 14.34
C THR A 45 -8.12 -15.00 14.22
N THR A 46 -8.84 -14.75 15.31
CA THR A 46 -10.27 -15.03 15.40
C THR A 46 -11.12 -13.87 14.87
N THR A 47 -12.32 -14.19 14.37
CA THR A 47 -13.32 -13.19 13.97
C THR A 47 -13.70 -12.25 15.13
N ALA A 48 -13.67 -12.73 16.38
CA ALA A 48 -13.94 -11.90 17.55
C ALA A 48 -12.89 -10.79 17.75
N GLN A 49 -11.60 -11.10 17.59
CA GLN A 49 -10.52 -10.10 17.63
C GLN A 49 -10.67 -9.08 16.51
N CYS A 50 -10.98 -9.55 15.29
CA CYS A 50 -11.21 -8.71 14.13
C CYS A 50 -12.39 -7.73 14.33
N HIS A 51 -13.53 -8.25 14.77
CA HIS A 51 -14.73 -7.46 15.05
C HIS A 51 -14.49 -6.43 16.15
N ARG A 52 -13.72 -6.77 17.20
CA ARG A 52 -13.36 -5.81 18.23
C ARG A 52 -12.60 -4.60 17.67
N VAL A 53 -11.62 -4.83 16.78
CA VAL A 53 -10.89 -3.74 16.11
C VAL A 53 -11.83 -2.92 15.22
N ARG A 54 -12.68 -3.58 14.43
CA ARG A 54 -13.68 -2.92 13.58
C ARG A 54 -14.58 -1.99 14.38
N ASP A 55 -15.11 -2.48 15.50
CA ASP A 55 -16.08 -1.74 16.30
C ASP A 55 -15.41 -0.53 16.97
N VAL A 56 -14.18 -0.68 17.49
CA VAL A 56 -13.37 0.46 18.01
C VAL A 56 -13.14 1.54 16.96
N LEU A 57 -12.83 1.15 15.73
CA LEU A 57 -12.62 2.07 14.61
C LEU A 57 -13.91 2.78 14.22
N ALA A 58 -15.01 2.03 14.11
CA ALA A 58 -16.33 2.56 13.75
C ALA A 58 -16.85 3.57 14.78
N ASP A 59 -16.70 3.29 16.08
CA ASP A 59 -17.10 4.18 17.17
C ASP A 59 -16.39 5.55 17.12
N GLU A 60 -15.18 5.59 16.55
CA GLU A 60 -14.40 6.81 16.38
C GLU A 60 -14.45 7.39 14.97
N GLY A 61 -15.24 6.80 14.06
CA GLY A 61 -15.37 7.25 12.67
C GLY A 61 -14.09 7.08 11.84
N ILE A 62 -13.23 6.13 12.20
CA ILE A 62 -12.01 5.80 11.46
C ILE A 62 -12.24 4.54 10.61
N GLN A 63 -11.79 4.54 9.37
CA GLN A 63 -11.82 3.36 8.51
C GLN A 63 -10.51 2.57 8.60
N MET A 64 -10.60 1.24 8.52
CA MET A 64 -9.44 0.43 8.19
C MET A 64 -9.26 0.47 6.67
N TYR A 65 -8.27 1.22 6.19
CA TYR A 65 -7.99 1.25 4.76
C TYR A 65 -7.26 -0.01 4.32
N GLN A 66 -6.22 -0.41 5.06
CA GLN A 66 -5.45 -1.59 4.71
C GLN A 66 -5.02 -2.39 5.94
N THR A 67 -4.83 -3.68 5.75
CA THR A 67 -4.02 -4.54 6.61
C THR A 67 -2.88 -5.19 5.81
N THR A 68 -2.01 -5.98 6.45
CA THR A 68 -0.86 -6.60 5.75
C THR A 68 -1.25 -7.88 5.01
N GLY A 69 -0.64 -8.12 3.84
CA GLY A 69 -0.55 -9.44 3.22
C GLY A 69 0.66 -10.27 3.70
N TYR A 70 1.26 -9.89 4.84
CA TYR A 70 2.39 -10.56 5.49
C TYR A 70 3.66 -10.69 4.64
N TRP A 71 3.80 -9.83 3.63
CA TRP A 71 4.99 -9.71 2.76
C TRP A 71 5.55 -11.04 2.26
N GLN A 72 4.65 -11.93 1.87
CA GLN A 72 5.01 -13.27 1.44
C GLN A 72 5.75 -13.25 0.08
N CYS A 73 6.65 -14.23 -0.13
CA CYS A 73 7.29 -14.40 -1.44
C CYS A 73 6.36 -15.14 -2.40
N LEU A 74 5.61 -14.39 -3.22
CA LEU A 74 4.63 -14.93 -4.17
C LEU A 74 5.26 -15.43 -5.47
N ILE A 75 6.58 -15.30 -5.60
CA ILE A 75 7.35 -15.56 -6.83
C ILE A 75 8.29 -16.75 -6.68
N HIS A 76 8.23 -17.45 -5.55
CA HIS A 76 9.15 -18.52 -5.23
C HIS A 76 9.07 -19.65 -6.29
N PRO A 77 10.22 -20.16 -6.81
CA PRO A 77 10.22 -21.20 -7.84
C PRO A 77 9.82 -22.58 -7.29
N ASP A 78 10.08 -22.85 -6.01
CA ASP A 78 9.52 -24.01 -5.31
C ASP A 78 8.02 -23.77 -5.07
N GLU A 79 7.20 -24.60 -5.69
CA GLU A 79 5.74 -24.56 -5.58
C GLU A 79 5.24 -24.82 -4.15
N THR A 80 6.00 -25.52 -3.32
CA THR A 80 5.65 -25.75 -1.91
C THR A 80 5.67 -24.44 -1.15
N GLU A 81 6.74 -23.65 -1.31
CA GLU A 81 6.90 -22.35 -0.65
C GLU A 81 5.93 -21.32 -1.25
N ARG A 82 5.78 -21.28 -2.57
CA ARG A 82 4.80 -20.39 -3.23
C ARG A 82 3.38 -20.66 -2.75
N LYS A 83 2.96 -21.93 -2.66
CA LYS A 83 1.61 -22.28 -2.18
C LYS A 83 1.41 -21.95 -0.70
N LYS A 84 2.45 -22.04 0.14
CA LYS A 84 2.37 -21.55 1.52
C LYS A 84 2.13 -20.05 1.54
N ALA A 85 2.91 -19.28 0.77
CA ALA A 85 2.74 -17.83 0.62
C ALA A 85 1.33 -17.45 0.17
N VAL A 86 0.79 -18.13 -0.85
CA VAL A 86 -0.58 -17.94 -1.34
C VAL A 86 -1.62 -18.20 -0.24
N ARG A 87 -1.49 -19.31 0.52
CA ARG A 87 -2.42 -19.60 1.62
C ARG A 87 -2.38 -18.53 2.71
N THR A 88 -1.20 -18.05 3.08
CA THR A 88 -1.08 -16.95 4.05
C THR A 88 -1.79 -15.68 3.57
N VAL A 89 -1.66 -15.33 2.28
CA VAL A 89 -2.38 -14.18 1.70
C VAL A 89 -3.90 -14.42 1.68
N GLN A 90 -4.36 -15.63 1.39
CA GLN A 90 -5.79 -15.97 1.44
C GLN A 90 -6.37 -15.81 2.86
N GLU A 91 -5.65 -16.24 3.89
CA GLU A 91 -6.07 -16.02 5.28
C GLU A 91 -5.98 -14.55 5.68
N ALA A 92 -4.97 -13.81 5.20
CA ALA A 92 -4.89 -12.37 5.40
C ALA A 92 -6.11 -11.63 4.83
N LEU A 93 -6.59 -12.03 3.65
CA LEU A 93 -7.81 -11.50 3.04
C LEU A 93 -9.07 -11.81 3.88
N ARG A 94 -9.14 -13.00 4.50
CA ARG A 94 -10.21 -13.34 5.44
C ARG A 94 -10.18 -12.43 6.67
N VAL A 95 -9.02 -12.30 7.30
CA VAL A 95 -8.82 -11.42 8.46
C VAL A 95 -9.16 -9.97 8.12
N ALA A 96 -8.72 -9.47 6.98
CA ALA A 96 -9.04 -8.14 6.49
C ALA A 96 -10.56 -7.95 6.30
N GLY A 97 -11.25 -8.95 5.75
CA GLY A 97 -12.71 -8.95 5.59
C GLY A 97 -13.44 -8.87 6.92
N ASP A 98 -13.03 -9.68 7.91
CA ASP A 98 -13.61 -9.65 9.25
C ASP A 98 -13.38 -8.29 9.96
N ILE A 99 -12.22 -7.65 9.75
CA ILE A 99 -11.92 -6.30 10.26
C ILE A 99 -12.75 -5.23 9.52
N GLY A 100 -13.25 -5.52 8.32
CA GLY A 100 -13.90 -4.53 7.45
C GLY A 100 -12.89 -3.61 6.76
N ALA A 101 -11.68 -4.11 6.50
CA ALA A 101 -10.66 -3.36 5.76
C ALA A 101 -10.99 -3.27 4.28
N ARG A 102 -10.64 -2.15 3.63
CA ARG A 102 -10.85 -1.96 2.19
C ARG A 102 -9.95 -2.89 1.36
N GLY A 103 -8.71 -3.09 1.80
CA GLY A 103 -7.73 -3.90 1.10
C GLY A 103 -6.71 -4.53 2.04
N ILE A 104 -5.85 -5.38 1.47
CA ILE A 104 -4.55 -5.68 2.05
C ILE A 104 -3.48 -5.05 1.18
N ASP A 105 -2.44 -4.54 1.83
CA ASP A 105 -1.19 -4.13 1.20
C ASP A 105 -0.20 -5.30 1.17
N THR A 106 0.35 -5.60 0.00
CA THR A 106 1.46 -6.53 -0.15
C THR A 106 2.30 -6.22 -1.39
N GLY A 107 3.51 -6.75 -1.44
CA GLY A 107 4.33 -6.78 -2.64
C GLY A 107 4.35 -8.14 -3.32
N PRO A 108 5.08 -8.27 -4.43
CA PRO A 108 5.37 -9.58 -5.04
C PRO A 108 6.31 -10.44 -4.19
N GLY A 109 7.00 -9.83 -3.23
CA GLY A 109 8.14 -10.40 -2.53
C GLY A 109 9.42 -10.37 -3.36
N SER A 110 10.45 -11.04 -2.85
CA SER A 110 11.78 -11.07 -3.45
C SER A 110 12.41 -12.45 -3.32
N MET A 111 13.28 -12.79 -4.28
CA MET A 111 14.16 -13.95 -4.21
C MET A 111 15.35 -13.73 -3.28
N ASN A 112 15.54 -12.52 -2.78
CA ASN A 112 16.58 -12.22 -1.80
C ASN A 112 16.19 -12.80 -0.42
N PRO A 113 16.99 -13.70 0.18
CA PRO A 113 16.66 -14.33 1.45
C PRO A 113 16.71 -13.37 2.65
N THR A 114 17.24 -12.15 2.47
CA THR A 114 17.38 -11.15 3.54
C THR A 114 16.19 -10.20 3.67
N GLY A 115 15.22 -10.25 2.76
CA GLY A 115 14.03 -9.42 2.88
C GLY A 115 13.16 -9.40 1.63
N PRO A 116 11.84 -9.17 1.80
CA PRO A 116 10.85 -9.28 0.73
C PRO A 116 10.94 -8.17 -0.33
N TRP A 117 11.72 -7.12 -0.07
CA TRP A 117 11.92 -5.98 -0.97
C TRP A 117 13.36 -5.82 -1.46
N ASN A 118 14.27 -6.69 -1.03
CA ASN A 118 15.69 -6.56 -1.32
C ASN A 118 16.01 -7.02 -2.75
N PRO A 119 17.03 -6.47 -3.41
CA PRO A 119 17.33 -6.80 -4.81
C PRO A 119 17.89 -8.22 -4.96
N HIS A 120 17.50 -8.90 -6.04
CA HIS A 120 18.07 -10.17 -6.47
C HIS A 120 17.92 -10.30 -7.99
N PRO A 121 18.92 -10.82 -8.75
CA PRO A 121 18.85 -10.90 -10.22
C PRO A 121 17.59 -11.61 -10.73
N ASP A 122 17.13 -12.65 -10.04
CA ASP A 122 15.91 -13.37 -10.42
C ASP A 122 14.61 -12.59 -10.22
N ASN A 123 14.61 -11.47 -9.48
CA ASN A 123 13.40 -10.67 -9.27
C ASN A 123 12.83 -10.14 -10.58
N TRP A 124 13.67 -9.89 -11.59
CA TRP A 124 13.22 -9.35 -12.88
C TRP A 124 13.07 -10.42 -13.97
N SER A 125 13.15 -11.70 -13.62
CA SER A 125 12.99 -12.78 -14.59
C SER A 125 11.54 -12.95 -15.02
N GLN A 126 11.33 -13.38 -16.28
CA GLN A 126 9.99 -13.74 -16.77
C GLN A 126 9.34 -14.83 -15.90
N ARG A 127 10.14 -15.80 -15.42
CA ARG A 127 9.70 -16.84 -14.47
C ARG A 127 9.07 -16.24 -13.21
N SER A 128 9.70 -15.24 -12.61
CA SER A 128 9.19 -14.59 -11.39
C SER A 128 7.89 -13.84 -11.66
N LYS A 129 7.76 -13.17 -12.82
CA LYS A 129 6.51 -12.55 -13.25
C LYS A 129 5.40 -13.59 -13.47
N ASP A 130 5.70 -14.70 -14.14
CA ASP A 130 4.74 -15.78 -14.37
C ASP A 130 4.27 -16.41 -13.05
N GLN A 131 5.18 -16.61 -12.10
CA GLN A 131 4.84 -17.09 -10.76
C GLN A 131 3.98 -16.09 -9.99
N LEU A 132 4.28 -14.79 -10.09
CA LEU A 132 3.44 -13.74 -9.50
C LEU A 132 2.01 -13.82 -10.04
N ILE A 133 1.83 -13.83 -11.37
CA ILE A 133 0.51 -13.91 -12.01
C ILE A 133 -0.25 -15.14 -11.53
N LYS A 134 0.44 -16.30 -11.44
CA LYS A 134 -0.16 -17.54 -10.95
C LYS A 134 -0.62 -17.43 -9.50
N SER A 135 0.22 -16.93 -8.61
CA SER A 135 -0.12 -16.72 -7.18
C SER A 135 -1.29 -15.76 -7.00
N LEU A 136 -1.29 -14.65 -7.76
CA LEU A 136 -2.36 -13.66 -7.71
C LEU A 136 -3.71 -14.21 -8.20
N ARG A 137 -3.71 -15.01 -9.28
CA ARG A 137 -4.92 -15.72 -9.73
C ARG A 137 -5.44 -16.70 -8.69
N GLU A 138 -4.56 -17.40 -7.98
CA GLU A 138 -4.94 -18.31 -6.89
C GLU A 138 -5.53 -17.54 -5.68
N CYS A 139 -5.12 -16.29 -5.44
CA CYS A 139 -5.69 -15.44 -4.39
C CYS A 139 -6.99 -14.71 -4.80
N ALA A 140 -7.24 -14.51 -6.10
CA ALA A 140 -8.31 -13.66 -6.61
C ALA A 140 -9.71 -14.03 -6.08
N LYS A 141 -10.01 -15.34 -5.97
CA LYS A 141 -11.30 -15.79 -5.41
C LYS A 141 -11.44 -15.42 -3.93
N ALA A 142 -10.39 -15.61 -3.13
CA ALA A 142 -10.43 -15.24 -1.71
C ALA A 142 -10.61 -13.73 -1.52
N ALA A 143 -10.00 -12.92 -2.38
CA ALA A 143 -10.19 -11.47 -2.37
C ALA A 143 -11.65 -11.09 -2.65
N ALA A 144 -12.25 -11.71 -3.68
CA ALA A 144 -13.65 -11.51 -4.04
C ALA A 144 -14.64 -11.98 -2.95
N ASP A 145 -14.43 -13.18 -2.40
CA ASP A 145 -15.33 -13.78 -1.40
C ASP A 145 -15.36 -12.97 -0.10
N ASN A 146 -14.24 -12.34 0.27
CA ASN A 146 -14.15 -11.48 1.44
C ASN A 146 -14.43 -10.00 1.14
N GLN A 147 -14.63 -9.64 -0.13
CA GLN A 147 -14.83 -8.26 -0.59
C GLN A 147 -13.69 -7.30 -0.20
N VAL A 148 -12.45 -7.80 -0.26
CA VAL A 148 -11.23 -7.06 0.08
C VAL A 148 -10.34 -6.99 -1.15
N TYR A 149 -9.80 -5.81 -1.47
CA TYR A 149 -8.78 -5.70 -2.52
C TYR A 149 -7.49 -6.38 -2.08
N LEU A 150 -6.96 -7.28 -2.92
CA LEU A 150 -5.55 -7.63 -2.89
C LEU A 150 -4.78 -6.55 -3.65
N SER A 151 -4.21 -5.59 -2.93
CA SER A 151 -3.52 -4.45 -3.52
C SER A 151 -2.01 -4.68 -3.53
N LEU A 152 -1.40 -4.51 -4.72
CA LEU A 152 0.01 -4.76 -4.96
C LEU A 152 0.79 -3.45 -4.99
N GLU A 153 1.74 -3.31 -4.08
CA GLU A 153 2.75 -2.26 -4.12
C GLU A 153 3.93 -2.71 -5.00
N GLY A 154 4.40 -1.79 -5.85
CA GLY A 154 5.54 -2.00 -6.72
C GLY A 154 6.80 -1.27 -6.24
N HIS A 155 7.97 -1.80 -6.59
CA HIS A 155 9.26 -1.19 -6.27
C HIS A 155 10.31 -1.59 -7.30
N GLN A 156 11.27 -0.71 -7.60
CA GLN A 156 12.33 -0.95 -8.60
C GLN A 156 13.16 -2.23 -8.36
N LEU A 157 13.22 -2.68 -7.11
CA LEU A 157 14.02 -3.82 -6.67
C LEU A 157 13.30 -5.17 -6.75
N VAL A 158 12.02 -5.20 -7.10
CA VAL A 158 11.18 -6.41 -7.18
C VAL A 158 10.54 -6.57 -8.57
N VAL A 159 9.77 -7.65 -8.79
CA VAL A 159 9.14 -7.96 -10.10
C VAL A 159 8.36 -6.77 -10.66
N LEU A 160 7.56 -6.11 -9.81
CA LEU A 160 6.74 -4.96 -10.16
C LEU A 160 7.61 -3.69 -10.20
N ALA A 161 8.56 -3.67 -11.13
CA ALA A 161 9.64 -2.70 -11.17
C ALA A 161 9.24 -1.32 -11.73
N ASN A 162 8.08 -1.21 -12.38
CA ASN A 162 7.54 0.03 -12.96
C ASN A 162 6.05 -0.15 -13.34
N GLU A 163 5.42 0.94 -13.79
CA GLU A 163 4.01 1.01 -14.16
C GLU A 163 3.61 0.02 -15.27
N LYS A 164 4.52 -0.25 -16.22
CA LYS A 164 4.23 -1.12 -17.37
C LYS A 164 4.19 -2.59 -16.95
N VAL A 165 5.20 -3.03 -16.19
CA VAL A 165 5.25 -4.42 -15.71
C VAL A 165 4.09 -4.71 -14.76
N THR A 166 3.72 -3.73 -13.93
CA THR A 166 2.54 -3.81 -13.06
C THR A 166 1.26 -3.93 -13.87
N LYS A 167 1.04 -3.06 -14.86
CA LYS A 167 -0.11 -3.16 -15.75
C LYS A 167 -0.21 -4.53 -16.41
N GLU A 168 0.86 -4.99 -17.04
CA GLU A 168 0.87 -6.27 -17.75
C GLU A 168 0.58 -7.45 -16.81
N THR A 169 1.06 -7.38 -15.56
CA THR A 169 0.79 -8.39 -14.54
C THR A 169 -0.69 -8.38 -14.15
N LEU A 170 -1.25 -7.21 -13.83
CA LEU A 170 -2.65 -7.08 -13.41
C LEU A 170 -3.63 -7.41 -14.55
N ASP A 171 -3.33 -6.98 -15.79
CA ASP A 171 -4.08 -7.35 -16.99
C ASP A 171 -4.08 -8.88 -17.19
N ALA A 172 -2.94 -9.55 -16.94
CA ALA A 172 -2.86 -11.01 -17.04
C ALA A 172 -3.61 -11.71 -15.90
N VAL A 173 -3.64 -11.16 -14.68
CA VAL A 173 -4.42 -11.73 -13.58
C VAL A 173 -5.92 -11.66 -13.88
N ASP A 174 -6.37 -10.58 -14.52
CA ASP A 174 -7.77 -10.36 -14.96
C ASP A 174 -8.78 -10.53 -13.82
N SER A 175 -8.59 -9.76 -12.75
CA SER A 175 -9.49 -9.76 -11.58
C SER A 175 -9.82 -8.35 -11.13
N PRO A 176 -11.09 -8.02 -10.84
CA PRO A 176 -11.44 -6.72 -10.29
C PRO A 176 -10.95 -6.53 -8.85
N TRP A 177 -10.62 -7.62 -8.16
CA TRP A 177 -10.19 -7.62 -6.75
C TRP A 177 -8.68 -7.71 -6.56
N VAL A 178 -7.90 -7.87 -7.63
CA VAL A 178 -6.43 -7.82 -7.59
C VAL A 178 -5.96 -6.57 -8.32
N ARG A 179 -5.43 -5.62 -7.56
CA ARG A 179 -5.25 -4.23 -7.99
C ARG A 179 -3.90 -3.68 -7.53
N SER A 180 -3.61 -2.43 -7.89
CA SER A 180 -2.40 -1.74 -7.48
C SER A 180 -2.65 -0.88 -6.24
N ASP A 181 -1.78 -1.02 -5.26
CA ASP A 181 -1.54 0.03 -4.27
C ASP A 181 -0.39 0.90 -4.79
N LEU A 182 -0.70 2.14 -5.18
CA LEU A 182 0.29 2.96 -5.87
C LEU A 182 1.19 3.68 -4.87
N ASP A 183 2.49 3.41 -4.93
CA ASP A 183 3.50 4.30 -4.35
C ASP A 183 4.43 4.79 -5.48
N PRO A 184 4.28 6.05 -5.93
CA PRO A 184 5.10 6.57 -7.03
C PRO A 184 6.56 6.81 -6.61
N ALA A 185 6.86 6.98 -5.32
CA ALA A 185 8.22 7.20 -4.81
C ALA A 185 9.11 5.99 -5.14
N ASN A 186 8.55 4.79 -5.00
CA ASN A 186 9.26 3.53 -5.23
C ASN A 186 9.79 3.34 -6.67
N TRP A 187 9.24 4.07 -7.64
CA TRP A 187 9.60 3.99 -9.06
C TRP A 187 10.31 5.25 -9.58
N VAL A 188 10.59 6.25 -8.73
CA VAL A 188 11.36 7.43 -9.14
C VAL A 188 12.79 7.03 -9.50
N THR A 189 13.27 7.58 -10.61
CA THR A 189 14.60 7.38 -11.16
C THR A 189 15.33 8.71 -11.27
N LEU A 190 16.64 8.68 -11.54
CA LEU A 190 17.40 9.90 -11.85
C LEU A 190 16.77 10.72 -13.00
N GLN A 191 16.16 10.04 -13.98
CA GLN A 191 15.53 10.68 -15.14
C GLN A 191 14.19 11.35 -14.80
N THR A 192 13.52 10.94 -13.72
CA THR A 192 12.18 11.41 -13.36
C THR A 192 12.13 12.27 -12.11
N VAL A 193 13.16 12.25 -11.25
CA VAL A 193 13.17 12.95 -9.95
C VAL A 193 12.94 14.46 -10.05
N TYR A 194 13.33 15.11 -11.16
CA TYR A 194 13.08 16.55 -11.40
C TYR A 194 11.82 16.84 -12.24
N LYS A 195 11.03 15.81 -12.57
CA LYS A 195 9.85 15.89 -13.44
C LYS A 195 8.73 15.02 -12.89
N THR A 196 8.58 15.01 -11.57
CA THR A 196 7.69 14.10 -10.85
C THR A 196 6.22 14.28 -11.24
N GLY A 197 5.76 15.50 -11.57
CA GLY A 197 4.42 15.74 -12.10
C GLY A 197 4.13 15.01 -13.41
N GLU A 198 4.96 15.21 -14.45
CA GLU A 198 4.84 14.50 -15.74
C GLU A 198 4.94 12.99 -15.57
N TYR A 199 5.82 12.55 -14.67
CA TYR A 199 6.02 11.15 -14.35
C TYR A 199 4.81 10.52 -13.67
N ILE A 200 4.21 11.21 -12.70
CA ILE A 200 2.98 10.79 -12.03
C ILE A 200 1.84 10.67 -13.05
N ASP A 201 1.62 11.69 -13.88
CA ASP A 201 0.59 11.64 -14.92
C ASP A 201 0.75 10.40 -15.82
N ARG A 202 1.99 10.08 -16.24
CA ARG A 202 2.28 8.88 -17.04
C ARG A 202 1.95 7.57 -16.32
N ILE A 203 2.22 7.47 -15.02
CA ILE A 203 1.87 6.27 -14.24
C ILE A 203 0.35 6.09 -14.24
N PHE A 204 -0.40 7.15 -13.95
CA PHE A 204 -1.86 7.07 -13.93
C PHE A 204 -2.45 6.81 -15.31
N ASP A 205 -1.89 7.37 -16.38
CA ASP A 205 -2.31 7.07 -17.75
C ASP A 205 -2.06 5.59 -18.11
N THR A 206 -1.04 4.97 -17.52
CA THR A 206 -0.71 3.56 -17.74
C THR A 206 -1.61 2.65 -16.90
N LEU A 207 -1.61 2.81 -15.58
CA LEU A 207 -2.33 1.92 -14.67
C LEU A 207 -3.83 2.15 -14.67
N GLY A 208 -4.28 3.40 -14.79
CA GLY A 208 -5.69 3.78 -14.82
C GLY A 208 -6.51 3.15 -13.70
N GLN A 209 -7.56 2.42 -14.09
CA GLN A 209 -8.51 1.76 -13.17
C GLN A 209 -7.90 0.59 -12.37
N HIS A 210 -6.63 0.26 -12.56
CA HIS A 210 -5.96 -0.71 -11.70
C HIS A 210 -5.62 -0.15 -10.33
N ILE A 211 -5.54 1.17 -10.15
CA ILE A 211 -5.21 1.80 -8.87
C ILE A 211 -6.45 1.83 -7.98
N VAL A 212 -6.32 1.40 -6.72
CA VAL A 212 -7.43 1.42 -5.72
C VAL A 212 -7.09 2.10 -4.40
N SER A 213 -5.82 2.42 -4.22
CA SER A 213 -5.24 3.12 -3.07
C SER A 213 -3.85 3.61 -3.46
N GLY A 214 -3.26 4.46 -2.62
CA GLY A 214 -1.85 4.76 -2.76
C GLY A 214 -1.20 5.23 -1.47
N HIS A 215 0.13 5.25 -1.46
CA HIS A 215 0.91 5.74 -0.32
C HIS A 215 1.43 7.15 -0.58
N ALA A 216 1.33 7.99 0.45
CA ALA A 216 1.96 9.30 0.55
C ALA A 216 3.33 9.14 1.22
N LYS A 217 4.28 8.61 0.45
CA LYS A 217 5.71 8.57 0.74
C LYS A 217 6.40 9.54 -0.22
N ASP A 218 7.42 10.27 0.24
CA ASP A 218 8.19 11.17 -0.61
C ASP A 218 9.58 10.61 -0.87
N ILE A 219 10.29 11.21 -1.82
CA ILE A 219 11.66 10.84 -2.17
C ILE A 219 12.49 12.08 -2.42
N THR A 220 13.76 12.01 -2.04
CA THR A 220 14.73 13.08 -2.25
C THR A 220 16.01 12.55 -2.88
N LEU A 221 16.94 13.45 -3.21
CA LEU A 221 18.25 13.13 -3.79
C LEU A 221 19.35 13.69 -2.87
N THR A 222 20.33 12.86 -2.52
CA THR A 222 21.47 13.30 -1.70
C THR A 222 22.66 13.72 -2.56
N ASN A 223 23.45 14.67 -2.06
CA ASN A 223 24.71 15.11 -2.68
C ASN A 223 25.84 14.11 -2.34
N GLU A 224 25.75 12.90 -2.88
CA GLU A 224 26.70 11.80 -2.68
C GLU A 224 27.33 11.33 -4.00
N HIS A 225 28.42 10.55 -3.91
CA HIS A 225 29.18 10.10 -5.08
C HIS A 225 28.41 9.10 -5.96
N THR A 226 27.60 8.25 -5.34
CA THR A 226 26.73 7.27 -6.01
C THR A 226 25.28 7.71 -5.91
N LEU A 227 24.47 7.36 -6.91
CA LEU A 227 23.03 7.64 -6.89
C LEU A 227 22.38 7.01 -5.66
N HIS A 228 21.83 7.85 -4.80
CA HIS A 228 21.00 7.44 -3.67
C HIS A 228 19.73 8.30 -3.65
N LEU A 229 18.58 7.63 -3.66
CA LEU A 229 17.27 8.27 -3.64
C LEU A 229 16.53 7.85 -2.36
N PRO A 230 16.87 8.43 -1.21
CA PRO A 230 16.23 8.06 0.04
C PRO A 230 14.79 8.57 0.11
N THR A 231 13.94 7.80 0.76
CA THR A 231 12.57 8.21 1.08
C THR A 231 12.56 9.24 2.20
N CYS A 232 11.59 10.14 2.18
CA CYS A 232 11.31 11.09 3.26
C CYS A 232 9.80 11.25 3.47
N ALA A 233 9.41 12.01 4.49
CA ALA A 233 8.00 12.26 4.76
C ALA A 233 7.35 13.10 3.64
N ALA A 234 6.08 12.83 3.32
CA ALA A 234 5.31 13.57 2.33
C ALA A 234 5.43 15.09 2.50
N GLY A 235 5.78 15.78 1.42
CA GLY A 235 5.93 17.25 1.40
C GLY A 235 7.32 17.75 1.77
N THR A 236 8.27 16.85 2.03
CA THR A 236 9.67 17.21 2.35
C THR A 236 10.67 16.78 1.27
N GLY A 237 10.19 16.16 0.19
CA GLY A 237 11.00 15.68 -0.92
C GLY A 237 10.64 16.36 -2.23
N MET A 238 10.66 15.57 -3.30
CA MET A 238 10.62 16.04 -4.69
C MET A 238 9.38 15.56 -5.45
N LEU A 239 8.49 14.76 -4.84
CA LEU A 239 7.26 14.36 -5.49
C LEU A 239 6.28 15.53 -5.65
N ASP A 240 5.68 15.63 -6.82
CA ASP A 240 4.57 16.55 -7.09
C ASP A 240 3.27 15.99 -6.54
N PHE A 241 3.02 16.24 -5.25
CA PHE A 241 1.78 15.83 -4.59
C PHE A 241 0.54 16.52 -5.16
N GLY A 242 0.68 17.68 -5.81
CA GLY A 242 -0.44 18.36 -6.47
C GLY A 242 -0.97 17.53 -7.64
N ALA A 243 -0.06 17.06 -8.50
CA ALA A 243 -0.40 16.11 -9.56
C ALA A 243 -0.96 14.81 -8.99
N TYR A 244 -0.32 14.25 -7.94
CA TYR A 244 -0.74 12.98 -7.37
C TYR A 244 -2.15 13.02 -6.76
N ILE A 245 -2.41 13.98 -5.88
CA ILE A 245 -3.70 14.16 -5.23
C ILE A 245 -4.82 14.37 -6.26
N ARG A 246 -4.59 15.25 -7.25
CA ARG A 246 -5.55 15.48 -8.33
C ARG A 246 -5.87 14.19 -9.09
N ARG A 247 -4.86 13.38 -9.40
CA ARG A 247 -5.06 12.13 -10.13
C ARG A 247 -5.74 11.04 -9.29
N MET A 248 -5.43 10.94 -8.00
CA MET A 248 -6.12 10.04 -7.07
C MET A 248 -7.60 10.39 -6.91
N ASP A 249 -7.92 11.67 -6.64
CA ASP A 249 -9.31 12.11 -6.44
C ASP A 249 -10.16 11.91 -7.71
N ALA A 250 -9.57 12.10 -8.90
CA ALA A 250 -10.23 11.86 -10.17
C ALA A 250 -10.55 10.38 -10.46
N LEU A 251 -9.91 9.43 -9.78
CA LEU A 251 -10.26 8.00 -9.90
C LEU A 251 -11.52 7.69 -9.10
N ASP A 252 -11.46 7.97 -7.80
CA ASP A 252 -12.55 7.77 -6.85
C ASP A 252 -12.21 8.52 -5.54
N PRO A 253 -13.05 9.46 -5.06
CA PRO A 253 -12.84 10.15 -3.80
C PRO A 253 -12.75 9.24 -2.56
N GLU A 254 -13.23 8.00 -2.64
CA GLU A 254 -13.13 7.01 -1.57
C GLU A 254 -11.79 6.23 -1.60
N TYR A 255 -10.96 6.38 -2.64
CA TYR A 255 -9.66 5.73 -2.68
C TYR A 255 -8.70 6.47 -1.74
N PRO A 256 -8.13 5.78 -0.74
CA PRO A 256 -7.33 6.43 0.27
C PRO A 256 -5.92 6.72 -0.25
N LEU A 257 -5.40 7.90 0.14
CA LEU A 257 -3.98 8.20 0.10
C LEU A 257 -3.41 8.11 1.53
N ILE A 258 -2.51 7.17 1.76
CA ILE A 258 -2.11 6.71 3.09
C ILE A 258 -0.66 7.13 3.36
N VAL A 259 -0.40 7.90 4.41
CA VAL A 259 0.96 8.30 4.78
C VAL A 259 1.78 7.07 5.16
N GLU A 260 2.97 6.95 4.57
CA GLU A 260 3.95 5.90 4.89
C GLU A 260 5.33 6.53 5.13
N GLY A 261 6.11 5.95 6.05
CA GLY A 261 7.50 6.34 6.28
C GLY A 261 7.69 7.62 7.10
N ALA A 262 6.62 8.21 7.62
CA ALA A 262 6.68 9.34 8.54
C ALA A 262 6.86 8.87 10.00
N GLN A 263 7.65 9.60 10.78
CA GLN A 263 7.68 9.45 12.24
C GLN A 263 6.46 10.10 12.88
N GLU A 264 6.09 9.67 14.09
CA GLU A 264 4.91 10.21 14.79
C GLU A 264 4.95 11.74 14.89
N ALA A 265 6.10 12.32 15.22
CA ALA A 265 6.29 13.77 15.34
C ALA A 265 6.06 14.53 14.02
N GLN A 266 6.18 13.85 12.88
CA GLN A 266 6.00 14.44 11.54
C GLN A 266 4.55 14.34 11.06
N LEU A 267 3.71 13.46 11.65
CA LEU A 267 2.35 13.22 11.18
C LEU A 267 1.47 14.48 11.14
N PRO A 268 1.50 15.39 12.13
CA PRO A 268 0.72 16.63 12.05
C PRO A 268 1.10 17.49 10.85
N GLU A 269 2.40 17.71 10.61
CA GLU A 269 2.89 18.52 9.49
C GLU A 269 2.59 17.88 8.13
N VAL A 270 2.71 16.54 8.04
CA VAL A 270 2.34 15.79 6.84
C VAL A 270 0.85 15.90 6.56
N SER A 271 0.01 15.75 7.59
CA SER A 271 -1.44 15.89 7.45
C SER A 271 -1.82 17.30 6.99
N ASP A 272 -1.25 18.34 7.61
CA ASP A 272 -1.48 19.74 7.23
C ASP A 272 -1.06 19.99 5.78
N PHE A 273 0.07 19.43 5.35
CA PHE A 273 0.54 19.50 3.97
C PHE A 273 -0.44 18.88 2.98
N LEU A 274 -0.92 17.66 3.24
CA LEU A 274 -1.87 16.96 2.38
C LEU A 274 -3.21 17.70 2.30
N HIS A 275 -3.75 18.16 3.44
CA HIS A 275 -5.00 18.92 3.50
C HIS A 275 -4.89 20.27 2.79
N ARG A 276 -3.78 21.01 2.99
CA ARG A 276 -3.54 22.27 2.29
C ARG A 276 -3.44 22.05 0.79
N THR A 277 -2.72 21.02 0.34
CA THR A 277 -2.59 20.70 -1.08
C THR A 277 -3.94 20.35 -1.70
N ALA A 278 -4.77 19.55 -1.02
CA ALA A 278 -6.13 19.26 -1.48
C ALA A 278 -7.00 20.53 -1.55
N ALA A 279 -6.91 21.41 -0.55
CA ALA A 279 -7.65 22.66 -0.52
C ALA A 279 -7.26 23.62 -1.65
N GLU A 280 -5.96 23.74 -1.95
CA GLU A 280 -5.43 24.53 -3.08
C GLU A 280 -5.95 24.03 -4.43
N LEU A 281 -6.20 22.72 -4.54
CA LEU A 281 -6.79 22.07 -5.71
C LEU A 281 -8.33 22.14 -5.74
N GLY A 282 -8.98 22.65 -4.69
CA GLY A 282 -10.43 22.65 -4.56
C GLY A 282 -11.04 21.26 -4.32
N ILE A 283 -10.24 20.30 -3.84
CA ILE A 283 -10.66 18.92 -3.58
C ILE A 283 -11.16 18.80 -2.13
N GLN A 284 -12.37 18.25 -1.97
CA GLN A 284 -12.93 18.00 -0.65
C GLN A 284 -12.26 16.78 0.00
N VAL A 285 -11.76 16.95 1.23
CA VAL A 285 -11.30 15.83 2.07
C VAL A 285 -12.50 15.27 2.84
N ILE A 286 -12.71 13.96 2.72
CA ILE A 286 -13.79 13.23 3.38
C ILE A 286 -13.26 12.74 4.73
N GLN A 287 -13.89 13.22 5.79
CA GLN A 287 -13.64 12.80 7.17
C GLN A 287 -14.47 11.57 7.50
#